data_AF-A0A0M6YJX2-F1
#
_entry.id   AF-A0A0M6YJX2-F1
#
_cell.length_a   1.000
_cell.length_b   1.000
_cell.length_c   1.000
_cell.angle_alpha   90.00
_cell.angle_beta   90.00
_cell.angle_gamma   90.00
#
_symmetry.space_group_name_H-M   'P 1'
#
loop_
_entity.id
_entity.type
_entity.pdbx_description
1 polymer ?
#
loop_
_entity_poly.entity_id
_entity_poly.type
_entity_poly.pdbx_seq_one_letter_code
_entity_poly.pdbx_strand_id
1 'polypeptide(L)' 'MKKIAVFLCLAALPAMGLAQSKTVECYCTDSTGARVEMGQQTCLSINGREFMARCDMSLNVPIWRDTGNDCLTG' A
#
# COMPACT_ATOMS: atom_id res chain seq x y z
N MET A 1 -55.04 13.45 -9.92
CA MET A 1 -53.97 13.52 -10.94
C MET A 1 -52.72 14.27 -10.47
N LYS A 2 -52.83 15.39 -9.75
CA LYS A 2 -51.67 16.17 -9.25
C LYS A 2 -50.79 15.44 -8.21
N LYS A 3 -51.37 14.54 -7.40
CA LYS A 3 -50.64 13.75 -6.38
C LYS A 3 -49.85 12.56 -6.93
N ILE A 4 -50.25 12.03 -8.10
CA ILE A 4 -49.60 10.87 -8.73
C ILE A 4 -48.29 11.31 -9.41
N ALA A 5 -48.26 12.52 -9.98
CA ALA A 5 -47.07 13.11 -10.58
C ALA A 5 -45.91 13.33 -9.58
N VAL A 6 -46.22 13.57 -8.30
CA VAL A 6 -45.19 13.79 -7.26
C VAL A 6 -44.47 12.49 -6.88
N PHE A 7 -45.17 11.35 -6.91
CA PHE A 7 -44.59 10.06 -6.54
C PHE A 7 -43.62 9.51 -7.59
N LEU A 8 -43.83 9.87 -8.87
CA LEU A 8 -42.99 9.39 -9.98
C LEU A 8 -41.61 10.05 -10.05
N CYS A 9 -41.40 11.19 -9.39
CA CYS A 9 -40.10 11.89 -9.40
C CYS A 9 -39.10 11.37 -8.36
N LEU A 10 -39.52 10.61 -7.34
CA LEU A 10 -38.62 10.12 -6.28
C LEU A 10 -37.89 8.80 -6.62
N ALA A 11 -38.28 8.12 -7.69
CA ALA A 11 -37.73 6.82 -8.06
C ALA A 11 -36.49 6.90 -8.99
N ALA A 12 -36.05 8.10 -9.36
CA ALA A 12 -34.99 8.31 -10.36
C ALA A 12 -33.62 8.68 -9.77
N LEU A 13 -33.35 8.33 -8.50
CA LEU A 13 -32.00 8.46 -7.94
C LEU A 13 -31.14 7.31 -8.48
N PRO A 14 -30.15 7.58 -9.36
CA PRO A 14 -29.24 6.54 -9.77
C PRO A 14 -28.42 6.13 -8.55
N ALA A 15 -28.44 4.84 -8.21
CA ALA A 15 -27.50 4.28 -7.26
C ALA A 15 -26.10 4.32 -7.92
N MET A 16 -25.41 5.45 -7.78
CA MET A 16 -23.98 5.54 -8.11
C MET A 16 -23.25 4.68 -7.09
N GLY A 17 -23.06 3.40 -7.41
CA GLY A 17 -22.18 2.54 -6.64
C GLY A 17 -20.79 3.16 -6.66
N LEU A 18 -20.36 3.72 -5.53
CA LEU A 18 -18.97 4.10 -5.33
C LEU A 18 -18.19 2.80 -5.33
N ALA A 19 -17.54 2.47 -6.45
CA ALA A 19 -16.52 1.44 -6.46
C ALA A 19 -15.46 1.87 -5.44
N GLN A 20 -15.50 1.26 -4.25
CA GLN A 20 -14.45 1.44 -3.26
C GLN A 20 -13.19 0.84 -3.88
N SER A 21 -12.29 1.69 -4.35
CA SER A 21 -10.95 1.25 -4.69
C SER A 21 -10.34 0.67 -3.43
N LYS A 22 -10.16 -0.65 -3.39
CA LYS A 22 -9.40 -1.27 -2.31
C LYS A 22 -7.98 -0.74 -2.43
N THR A 23 -7.57 0.09 -1.49
CA THR A 23 -6.18 0.56 -1.42
C THR A 23 -5.28 -0.66 -1.39
N VAL A 24 -4.33 -0.72 -2.34
CA VAL A 24 -3.30 -1.75 -2.36
C VAL A 24 -2.23 -1.32 -1.37
N GLU A 25 -1.98 -2.16 -0.37
CA GLU A 25 -0.91 -1.92 0.58
C GLU A 25 0.40 -2.48 0.03
N CYS A 26 1.37 -1.60 -0.23
CA CYS A 26 2.72 -1.98 -0.63
C CYS A 26 3.62 -1.94 0.61
N TYR A 27 4.29 -3.05 0.90
CA TYR A 27 5.27 -3.18 1.98
C TYR A 27 6.36 -4.17 1.58
N CYS A 28 7.49 -4.13 2.28
CA CYS A 28 8.56 -5.11 2.13
C CYS A 28 8.52 -6.12 3.27
N THR A 29 9.12 -7.28 3.05
CA THR A 29 9.27 -8.31 4.08
C THR A 29 10.76 -8.54 4.33
N ASP A 30 11.17 -8.55 5.59
CA ASP A 30 12.56 -8.79 5.98
C ASP A 30 12.92 -10.29 5.99
N SER A 31 14.17 -10.60 6.36
CA SER A 31 14.68 -11.98 6.42
C SER A 31 13.96 -12.88 7.45
N THR A 32 13.20 -12.29 8.38
CA THR A 32 12.40 -13.02 9.38
C THR A 32 10.94 -13.20 8.98
N GLY A 33 10.51 -12.57 7.88
CA GLY A 33 9.11 -12.53 7.50
C GLY A 33 8.35 -11.32 8.06
N ALA A 34 9.01 -10.41 8.77
CA ALA A 34 8.36 -9.24 9.36
C ALA A 34 8.07 -8.18 8.30
N ARG A 35 6.92 -7.52 8.44
CA ARG A 35 6.49 -6.42 7.58
C ARG A 35 7.29 -5.17 7.88
N VAL A 36 7.76 -4.51 6.83
CA VAL A 36 8.47 -3.22 6.87
C VAL A 36 7.77 -2.24 5.93
N GLU A 37 7.36 -1.10 6.48
CA GLU A 37 6.61 -0.09 5.74
C GLU A 37 7.50 0.68 4.76
N MET A 38 6.87 1.27 3.75
CA MET A 38 7.55 2.13 2.77
C MET A 38 8.35 3.24 3.47
N GLY A 39 9.59 3.44 3.04
CA GLY A 39 10.52 4.42 3.57
C GLY A 39 11.27 3.97 4.84
N GLN A 40 10.81 2.92 5.53
CA GLN A 40 11.54 2.38 6.68
C GLN A 40 12.83 1.70 6.23
N GLN A 41 13.79 1.67 7.16
CA GLN A 41 15.08 1.04 6.97
C GLN A 41 15.24 -0.10 7.97
N THR A 42 15.87 -1.18 7.53
CA THR A 42 16.24 -2.32 8.36
C THR A 42 17.55 -2.93 7.87
N CYS A 43 18.20 -3.67 8.74
CA CYS A 43 19.35 -4.48 8.39
C CYS A 43 18.90 -5.80 7.78
N LEU A 44 19.35 -6.06 6.56
CA LEU A 44 19.09 -7.33 5.89
C LEU A 44 20.36 -8.16 5.81
N SER A 45 20.22 -9.44 6.12
CA SER A 45 21.22 -10.47 5.86
C SER A 45 20.68 -11.39 4.77
N ILE A 46 21.26 -11.30 3.56
CA ILE A 46 20.88 -12.09 2.38
C ILE A 46 22.14 -12.69 1.79
N ASN A 47 22.16 -14.03 1.66
CA ASN A 47 23.31 -14.77 1.11
C ASN A 47 24.66 -14.42 1.78
N GLY A 48 24.65 -14.16 3.09
CA GLY A 48 25.85 -13.83 3.86
C GLY A 48 26.36 -12.39 3.73
N ARG A 49 25.63 -11.52 3.00
CA ARG A 49 25.89 -10.08 2.99
C ARG A 49 24.92 -9.36 3.91
N GLU A 50 25.46 -8.54 4.80
CA GLU A 50 24.70 -7.62 5.64
C GLU A 50 24.78 -6.21 5.07
N PHE A 51 23.63 -5.53 4.99
CA PHE A 51 23.56 -4.14 4.53
C PHE A 51 22.31 -3.44 5.05
N MET A 52 22.40 -2.12 5.22
CA MET A 52 21.24 -1.27 5.55
C MET A 52 20.36 -1.10 4.31
N ALA A 53 19.17 -1.68 4.34
CA ALA A 53 18.20 -1.64 3.26
C ALA A 53 17.04 -0.71 3.60
N ARG A 54 16.60 0.10 2.63
CA ARG A 54 15.35 0.86 2.70
C ARG A 54 14.27 0.15 1.90
N CYS A 55 13.09 0.01 2.48
CA CYS A 55 11.92 -0.42 1.74
C CYS A 55 11.44 0.72 0.85
N ASP A 56 11.48 0.53 -0.47
CA ASP A 56 11.21 1.56 -1.47
C ASP A 56 10.35 0.99 -2.60
N MET A 57 9.99 1.82 -3.57
CA MET A 57 9.21 1.44 -4.74
C MET A 57 10.00 1.60 -6.03
N SER A 58 9.92 0.61 -6.91
CA SER A 58 10.44 0.68 -8.27
C SER A 58 9.43 0.05 -9.22
N LEU A 59 9.08 0.72 -10.32
CA LEU A 59 8.10 0.20 -11.30
C LEU A 59 6.77 -0.26 -10.66
N ASN A 60 6.34 0.44 -9.60
CA ASN A 60 5.14 0.10 -8.81
C ASN A 60 5.21 -1.24 -8.04
N VAL A 61 6.41 -1.79 -7.82
CA VAL A 61 6.63 -2.94 -6.93
C VAL A 61 7.47 -2.56 -5.72
N PRO A 62 7.18 -3.12 -4.53
CA PRO A 62 8.04 -2.94 -3.36
C PRO A 62 9.39 -3.61 -3.60
N ILE A 63 10.47 -2.90 -3.29
CA ILE A 63 11.84 -3.37 -3.44
C ILE A 63 12.67 -3.02 -2.21
N TRP A 64 13.73 -3.79 -2.00
CA TRP A 64 14.80 -3.40 -1.09
C TRP A 64 15.86 -2.60 -1.84
N ARG A 65 16.13 -1.37 -1.38
CA ARG A 65 17.23 -0.54 -1.88
C ARG A 65 18.36 -0.50 -0.86
N ASP A 66 19.55 -0.95 -1.27
CA ASP A 66 20.77 -0.74 -0.48
C ASP A 66 21.05 0.75 -0.33
N THR A 67 21.21 1.22 0.91
CA THR A 67 21.47 2.64 1.21
C THR A 67 22.95 2.99 1.21
N GLY A 68 23.84 1.99 1.15
CA GLY A 68 25.28 2.16 1.28
C GLY A 68 25.78 2.43 2.69
N ASN A 69 24.88 2.45 3.69
CA ASN A 69 25.24 2.56 5.09
C ASN A 69 25.50 1.18 5.69
N ASP A 70 26.43 1.13 6.64
CA ASP A 70 26.61 -0.04 7.48
C ASP A 70 25.40 -0.25 8.40
N CYS A 71 25.23 -1.49 8.83
CA CYS A 71 24.27 -1.82 9.86
C CYS A 71 24.71 -1.21 11.20
N LEU A 72 24.05 -0.12 11.60
CA LEU A 72 24.24 0.44 12.93
C LEU A 72 23.65 -0.54 13.95
N THR A 73 24.52 -1.23 14.68
CA THR A 73 24.17 -1.92 15.94
C THR A 73 23.87 -0.84 16.99
N GLY A 74 22.62 -0.37 16.99
CA GLY A 74 22.06 0.42 18.09
C GLY A 74 21.78 -0.44 19.30
#